data_AF-A0A960W4L4-F1
#
_entry.id   AF-A0A960W4L4-F1
#
_cell.length_a   1.000
_cell.length_b   1.000
_cell.length_c   1.000
_cell.angle_alpha   90.00
_cell.angle_beta   90.00
_cell.angle_gamma   90.00
#
_symmetry.space_group_name_H-M   'P 1'
#
loop_
_entity.id
_entity.type
_entity.pdbx_description
1 polymer ?
#
loop_
_entity_poly.entity_id
_entity_poly.type
_entity_poly.pdbx_seq_one_letter_code
_entity_poly.pdbx_strand_id
1 'polypeptide(L)'
;MEKDAPYENIRIGEHTILTKAIWDSLTEIATFLIERGIGLNERHTIWKETPLMIAAEKGNLEITKLLLQHKDKIDLHAKDKDGKTALDWAKGKPEIETLIREAMK
;
A
#
# COMPACT_ATOMS: atom_id res chain seq x y z
N MET A 1 -11.73 -23.86 -0.27
CA MET A 1 -10.57 -23.09 -0.74
C MET A 1 -11.09 -22.22 -1.86
N GLU A 2 -11.09 -20.90 -1.63
CA GLU A 2 -11.77 -19.91 -2.48
C GLU A 2 -11.37 -20.05 -3.94
N LYS A 3 -12.41 -20.04 -4.76
CA LYS A 3 -12.37 -20.09 -6.20
C LYS A 3 -12.48 -18.65 -6.71
N ASP A 4 -11.78 -18.38 -7.80
CA ASP A 4 -12.11 -17.35 -8.79
C ASP A 4 -11.78 -15.87 -8.45
N ALA A 5 -10.52 -15.48 -8.70
CA ALA A 5 -10.21 -14.20 -9.36
C ALA A 5 -8.82 -14.26 -10.03
N PRO A 6 -8.73 -14.28 -11.39
CA PRO A 6 -7.45 -14.39 -12.11
C PRO A 6 -6.55 -13.13 -12.00
N TYR A 7 -6.99 -12.08 -11.30
CA TYR A 7 -6.31 -10.78 -11.21
C TYR A 7 -5.72 -10.47 -9.83
N GLU A 8 -5.96 -11.31 -8.82
CA GLU A 8 -5.63 -10.99 -7.42
C GLU A 8 -4.15 -11.18 -7.05
N ASN A 9 -3.30 -11.64 -7.96
CA ASN A 9 -1.91 -11.96 -7.62
C ASN A 9 -0.95 -11.95 -8.83
N ILE A 10 -1.07 -10.96 -9.73
CA ILE A 10 -0.06 -10.77 -10.79
C ILE A 10 1.21 -10.22 -10.12
N ARG A 11 2.07 -11.14 -9.69
CA ARG A 11 3.37 -10.85 -9.08
C ARG A 11 4.43 -10.76 -10.17
N ILE A 12 5.19 -9.67 -10.15
CA ILE A 12 6.33 -9.46 -11.06
C ILE A 12 7.59 -9.51 -10.20
N GLY A 13 8.18 -10.69 -10.10
CA GLY A 13 9.32 -10.94 -9.20
C GLY A 13 8.92 -10.82 -7.72
N GLU A 14 9.65 -9.99 -6.99
CA GLU A 14 9.48 -9.79 -5.54
C GLU A 14 8.31 -8.85 -5.18
N HIS A 15 7.86 -8.05 -6.16
CA HIS A 15 6.79 -7.07 -6.02
C HIS A 15 5.48 -7.58 -6.62
N THR A 16 4.38 -7.04 -6.09
CA THR A 16 3.09 -7.11 -6.77
C THR A 16 2.92 -5.95 -7.73
N ILE A 17 2.03 -6.08 -8.70
CA ILE A 17 1.85 -5.05 -9.72
C ILE A 17 1.53 -3.67 -9.11
N LEU A 18 0.76 -3.62 -8.01
CA LEU A 18 0.47 -2.36 -7.30
C LEU A 18 1.72 -1.81 -6.58
N THR A 19 2.41 -2.63 -5.79
CA THR A 19 3.60 -2.17 -5.04
C THR A 19 4.71 -1.70 -5.99
N LYS A 20 4.89 -2.35 -7.14
CA LYS A 20 5.81 -1.91 -8.19
C LYS A 20 5.38 -0.58 -8.82
N ALA A 21 4.10 -0.42 -9.16
CA ALA A 21 3.58 0.82 -9.74
C ALA A 21 3.77 2.02 -8.79
N ILE A 22 3.54 1.84 -7.49
CA ILE A 22 3.78 2.90 -6.49
C ILE A 22 5.29 3.20 -6.38
N TRP A 23 6.14 2.17 -6.37
CA TRP A 23 7.59 2.32 -6.27
C TRP A 23 8.18 3.12 -7.43
N ASP A 24 7.74 2.78 -8.65
CA ASP A 24 8.17 3.40 -9.91
C ASP A 24 7.42 4.70 -10.22
N SER A 25 6.55 5.18 -9.32
CA SER A 25 5.74 6.39 -9.48
C SER A 25 4.84 6.36 -10.72
N LEU A 26 4.33 5.18 -11.11
CA LEU A 26 3.35 4.99 -12.17
C LEU A 26 1.94 5.28 -11.63
N THR A 27 1.67 6.56 -11.32
CA THR A 27 0.46 7.00 -10.62
C THR A 27 -0.83 6.51 -11.29
N GLU A 28 -0.94 6.60 -12.62
CA GLU A 28 -2.16 6.19 -13.35
C GLU A 28 -2.45 4.69 -13.18
N ILE A 29 -1.41 3.85 -13.25
CA ILE A 29 -1.53 2.40 -13.05
C ILE A 29 -1.85 2.11 -11.59
N ALA A 30 -1.18 2.76 -10.65
CA ALA A 30 -1.45 2.60 -9.23
C ALA A 30 -2.90 2.99 -8.90
N THR A 31 -3.37 4.13 -9.38
CA THR A 31 -4.77 4.59 -9.21
C THR A 31 -5.75 3.58 -9.76
N PHE A 32 -5.57 3.13 -11.01
CA PHE A 32 -6.45 2.14 -11.63
C PHE A 32 -6.55 0.84 -10.83
N LEU A 33 -5.44 0.36 -10.27
CA LEU A 33 -5.40 -0.85 -9.46
C LEU A 33 -6.07 -0.63 -8.10
N ILE A 34 -5.83 0.52 -7.45
CA ILE A 34 -6.40 0.84 -6.14
C ILE A 34 -7.92 0.98 -6.23
N GLU A 35 -8.43 1.70 -7.23
CA GLU A 35 -9.87 1.87 -7.47
C GLU A 35 -10.58 0.53 -7.68
N ARG A 36 -9.87 -0.46 -8.25
CA ARG A 36 -10.36 -1.83 -8.42
C ARG A 36 -10.17 -2.72 -7.18
N GLY A 37 -9.52 -2.21 -6.14
CA GLY A 37 -9.22 -2.96 -4.93
C GLY A 37 -8.19 -4.07 -5.11
N ILE A 38 -7.36 -4.00 -6.16
CA ILE A 38 -6.40 -5.05 -6.49
C ILE A 38 -5.14 -4.85 -5.65
N GLY A 39 -4.78 -5.86 -4.87
CA GLY A 39 -3.48 -5.94 -4.21
C GLY A 39 -3.26 -4.98 -3.04
N LEU A 40 -4.32 -4.40 -2.46
CA LEU A 40 -4.22 -3.34 -1.43
C LEU A 40 -3.44 -3.73 -0.17
N ASN A 41 -3.41 -5.03 0.17
CA ASN A 41 -2.68 -5.59 1.31
C ASN A 41 -1.50 -6.47 0.91
N GLU A 42 -1.20 -6.57 -0.38
CA GLU A 42 -0.16 -7.48 -0.80
C GLU A 42 1.20 -7.01 -0.28
N ARG A 43 2.01 -7.98 0.13
CA ARG A 43 3.28 -7.69 0.79
C ARG A 43 4.42 -8.01 -0.14
N HIS A 44 5.40 -7.11 -0.19
CA HIS A 44 6.69 -7.43 -0.77
C HIS A 44 7.19 -8.75 -0.16
N THR A 45 7.65 -9.65 -0.99
CA THR A 45 8.07 -11.00 -0.61
C THR A 45 9.18 -11.05 0.43
N ILE A 46 10.26 -10.28 0.22
CA ILE A 46 11.39 -10.14 1.14
C ILE A 46 11.09 -9.15 2.28
N TRP A 47 10.83 -7.88 1.95
CA TRP A 47 10.70 -6.80 2.93
C TRP A 47 9.37 -6.77 3.66
N LYS A 48 8.37 -7.48 3.16
CA LYS A 48 7.02 -7.54 3.73
C LYS A 48 6.25 -6.21 3.75
N GLU A 49 6.70 -5.23 2.98
CA GLU A 49 6.08 -3.91 2.82
C GLU A 49 4.74 -3.98 2.11
N THR A 50 3.77 -3.20 2.56
CA THR A 50 2.46 -3.03 1.90
C THR A 50 2.45 -1.82 0.97
N PRO A 51 1.46 -1.69 0.05
CA PRO A 51 1.28 -0.48 -0.76
C PRO A 51 1.25 0.81 0.07
N LEU A 52 0.61 0.77 1.24
CA LEU A 52 0.51 1.93 2.13
C LEU A 52 1.85 2.31 2.75
N MET A 53 2.70 1.33 3.10
CA MET A 53 4.06 1.60 3.59
C MET A 53 4.91 2.28 2.52
N ILE A 54 4.88 1.77 1.29
CA ILE A 54 5.65 2.34 0.17
C ILE A 54 5.16 3.77 -0.13
N ALA A 55 3.84 3.99 -0.17
CA ALA A 55 3.28 5.33 -0.37
C ALA A 55 3.72 6.31 0.73
N ALA A 56 3.75 5.85 1.98
CA ALA A 56 4.19 6.63 3.13
C ALA A 56 5.71 6.92 3.11
N GLU A 57 6.53 5.94 2.75
CA GLU A 57 7.97 6.12 2.58
C GLU A 57 8.28 7.17 1.51
N LYS A 58 7.61 7.09 0.36
CA LYS A 58 7.78 8.02 -0.76
C LYS A 58 7.16 9.39 -0.52
N GLY A 59 6.32 9.53 0.49
CA GLY A 59 5.58 10.77 0.75
C GLY A 59 4.52 11.09 -0.31
N ASN A 60 4.02 10.07 -1.01
CA ASN A 60 3.02 10.25 -2.05
C ASN A 60 1.65 10.49 -1.43
N LEU A 61 1.29 11.77 -1.24
CA LEU A 61 0.04 12.19 -0.62
C LEU A 61 -1.20 11.72 -1.37
N GLU A 62 -1.15 11.73 -2.71
CA GLU A 62 -2.28 11.35 -3.56
C GLU A 62 -2.57 9.85 -3.42
N ILE A 63 -1.57 8.99 -3.61
CA ILE A 63 -1.73 7.55 -3.48
C ILE A 63 -2.07 7.16 -2.04
N THR A 64 -1.51 7.84 -1.04
CA THR A 64 -1.86 7.59 0.38
C THR A 64 -3.33 7.87 0.62
N LYS A 65 -3.86 9.02 0.18
CA LYS A 65 -5.28 9.34 0.31
C LYS A 65 -6.15 8.32 -0.40
N LEU A 66 -5.78 7.94 -1.62
CA LEU A 66 -6.54 6.98 -2.42
C LEU A 66 -6.60 5.61 -1.74
N LEU A 67 -5.47 5.09 -1.23
CA LEU A 67 -5.45 3.86 -0.45
C LEU A 67 -6.35 3.96 0.79
N LEU A 68 -6.27 5.06 1.53
CA LEU A 68 -7.05 5.25 2.76
C LEU A 68 -8.57 5.43 2.51
N GLN A 69 -9.00 5.76 1.29
CA GLN A 69 -10.43 5.67 0.92
C GLN A 69 -10.94 4.22 0.96
N HIS A 70 -10.03 3.24 0.83
CA HIS A 70 -10.33 1.82 0.95
C HIS A 70 -9.90 1.25 2.32
N LYS A 71 -9.79 2.07 3.37
CA LYS A 71 -9.26 1.65 4.70
C LYS A 71 -9.94 0.42 5.29
N ASP A 72 -11.24 0.20 5.04
CA ASP A 72 -11.99 -0.97 5.53
C ASP A 72 -11.50 -2.29 4.92
N LYS A 73 -10.73 -2.21 3.84
CA LYS A 73 -10.10 -3.35 3.15
C LYS A 73 -8.59 -3.40 3.36
N ILE A 74 -7.98 -2.47 4.11
CA ILE A 74 -6.53 -2.38 4.29
C ILE A 74 -6.14 -2.71 5.73
N ASP A 75 -5.12 -3.55 5.89
CA ASP A 75 -4.46 -3.74 7.17
C ASP A 75 -3.52 -2.56 7.46
N LEU A 76 -4.05 -1.55 8.16
CA LEU A 76 -3.29 -0.37 8.57
C LEU A 76 -2.19 -0.70 9.59
N HIS A 77 -2.32 -1.82 10.31
CA HIS A 77 -1.39 -2.23 11.38
C HIS A 77 -0.36 -3.26 10.91
N ALA A 78 -0.36 -3.58 9.61
CA ALA A 78 0.65 -4.43 9.02
C ALA A 78 2.06 -3.94 9.40
N LYS A 79 2.96 -4.90 9.60
CA LYS A 79 4.37 -4.66 9.89
C LYS A 79 5.24 -5.21 8.78
N ASP A 80 6.29 -4.50 8.39
CA ASP A 80 7.30 -5.01 7.48
C ASP A 80 8.23 -6.02 8.18
N LYS A 81 9.32 -6.44 7.53
CA LYS A 81 10.27 -7.40 8.11
C LYS A 81 11.00 -6.83 9.34
N ASP A 82 11.14 -5.52 9.43
CA ASP A 82 11.83 -4.81 10.51
C ASP A 82 10.85 -4.43 11.64
N GLY A 83 9.58 -4.81 11.52
CA GLY A 83 8.54 -4.53 12.50
C GLY A 83 7.92 -3.14 12.37
N LYS A 84 8.23 -2.38 11.31
CA LYS A 84 7.73 -1.01 11.09
C LYS A 84 6.38 -1.03 10.40
N THR A 85 5.52 -0.08 10.79
CA THR A 85 4.20 0.16 10.21
C THR A 85 4.25 1.26 9.15
N ALA A 86 3.16 1.45 8.40
CA ALA A 86 3.06 2.60 7.49
C ALA A 86 3.24 3.96 8.21
N LEU A 87 2.82 4.05 9.47
CA LEU A 87 3.03 5.24 10.30
C LEU A 87 4.52 5.47 10.61
N ASP A 88 5.30 4.40 10.80
CA ASP A 88 6.75 4.50 11.00
C ASP A 88 7.46 5.02 9.75
N TRP A 89 7.01 4.60 8.57
CA TRP A 89 7.52 5.06 7.27
C TRP A 89 7.08 6.50 6.91
N ALA A 90 6.00 6.99 7.53
CA ALA A 90 5.51 8.36 7.39
C ALA A 90 6.31 9.40 8.22
N LYS A 91 7.26 8.97 9.07
CA LYS A 91 8.05 9.88 9.91
C LYS A 91 8.73 10.97 9.07
N GLY A 92 8.62 12.22 9.53
CA GLY A 92 9.11 13.39 8.82
C GLY A 92 8.20 13.89 7.69
N LYS A 93 6.98 13.35 7.55
CA LYS A 93 5.97 13.74 6.55
C LYS A 93 4.65 14.04 7.25
N PRO A 94 4.49 15.26 7.82
CA PRO A 94 3.40 15.58 8.73
C PRO A 94 2.00 15.30 8.16
N GLU A 95 1.78 15.59 6.88
CA GLU A 95 0.50 15.39 6.21
C GLU A 95 0.16 13.89 6.07
N ILE A 96 1.15 13.06 5.74
CA ILE A 96 0.98 11.62 5.60
C ILE A 96 0.76 10.97 6.96
N GLU A 97 1.56 11.36 7.96
CA GLU A 97 1.43 10.86 9.32
C GLU A 97 0.03 11.15 9.87
N THR A 98 -0.46 12.38 9.66
CA THR A 98 -1.81 12.79 10.10
C THR A 98 -2.89 11.93 9.46
N LEU A 99 -2.85 11.74 8.14
CA LEU A 99 -3.83 10.93 7.42
C LEU A 99 -3.87 9.48 7.91
N ILE A 100 -2.71 8.83 8.04
CA ILE A 100 -2.64 7.44 8.48
C ILE A 100 -3.11 7.31 9.93
N ARG A 101 -2.70 8.24 10.81
CA ARG A 101 -3.08 8.24 12.22
C ARG A 101 -4.58 8.48 12.40
N GLU A 102 -5.21 9.30 11.56
CA GLU A 102 -6.66 9.51 11.56
C GLU A 102 -7.42 8.29 11.05
N ALA A 103 -6.91 7.61 10.03
CA ALA A 103 -7.53 6.41 9.48
C ALA A 103 -7.54 5.21 10.45
N MET A 104 -6.59 5.16 11.39
CA MET A 104 -6.47 4.12 12.43
C MET A 104 -7.40 4.30 13.64
N LYS A 105 -8.13 5.43 13.73
CA LYS A 105 -9.11 5.69 14.79
C LYS A 105 -10.45 5.04 14.45
#